data_AF-A0A1X1N2L2-F1
#
_entry.id   AF-A0A1X1N2L2-F1
#
_cell.length_a   1.000
_cell.length_b   1.000
_cell.length_c   1.000
_cell.angle_alpha   90.00
_cell.angle_beta   90.00
_cell.angle_gamma   90.00
#
_symmetry.space_group_name_H-M   'P 1'
#
loop_
_entity.id
_entity.type
_entity.pdbx_description
1 polymer ?
#
loop_
_entity_poly.entity_id
_entity_poly.type
_entity_poly.pdbx_seq_one_letter_code
_entity_poly.pdbx_strand_id
1 'polypeptide(L)'
;MPAEHEHDPTLDPAHASFALAPATRTGGVLTTGAYQVHRDFLDFLVDGRPLLHQLSDLDAVSPLASDVPPAIFTDQVRGLLLDAEAPLPGGRYVIYGCPECESLACGAVTAVIERDGDDVVWRDFAWQTDESADLDLNGYHGIGPFRFHGDQYRAELERLLPSAAPARRRVLLIGARVAVLARLAAALRTIGIGADTAEDTAAVPPEELRAYGAVAFGRGVGEERRTAVKEAFARAGADVAYVDGLAPIVPLLVAQIEHALDRSPLERRRLVRLAAAGGEATVEVTSTCRVQLVAYRLDRLRRTRAHELFDGLLEPGRHRIPLDARAVKGRSFLVARTMGGVLVAPTMAPASRESPSR
;
A
#
# COMPACT_ATOMS: atom_id res chain seq x y z
N MET A 1 55.99 -21.52 6.19
CA MET A 1 54.72 -21.20 6.86
C MET A 1 53.81 -20.52 5.84
N PRO A 2 53.13 -21.27 4.94
CA PRO A 2 52.11 -20.68 4.09
C PRO A 2 50.82 -20.53 4.90
N ALA A 3 50.22 -19.35 4.79
CA ALA A 3 48.99 -18.97 5.45
C ALA A 3 47.84 -19.90 5.05
N GLU A 4 47.10 -20.33 6.07
CA GLU A 4 45.86 -21.08 5.98
C GLU A 4 44.87 -20.27 5.14
N HIS A 5 44.37 -20.88 4.06
CA HIS A 5 43.21 -20.39 3.33
C HIS A 5 42.01 -20.53 4.26
N GLU A 6 41.54 -19.38 4.74
CA GLU A 6 40.26 -19.25 5.41
C GLU A 6 39.16 -19.62 4.40
N HIS A 7 38.53 -20.77 4.66
CA HIS A 7 37.45 -21.33 3.86
C HIS A 7 36.18 -20.52 4.14
N ASP A 8 35.76 -19.68 3.18
CA ASP A 8 34.47 -18.99 3.22
C ASP A 8 33.33 -20.02 3.06
N PRO A 9 32.44 -20.21 4.05
CA PRO A 9 31.52 -21.34 4.10
C PRO A 9 30.17 -21.13 3.38
N THR A 10 30.04 -20.20 2.42
CA THR A 10 28.70 -19.80 1.93
C THR A 10 28.47 -19.84 0.42
N LEU A 11 28.93 -20.89 -0.27
CA LEU A 11 28.41 -21.24 -1.59
C LEU A 11 28.23 -22.77 -1.69
N ASP A 12 27.07 -23.24 -1.22
CA ASP A 12 26.57 -24.57 -1.56
C ASP A 12 25.99 -24.50 -2.99
N PRO A 13 26.51 -25.25 -3.98
CA PRO A 13 26.02 -25.19 -5.36
C PRO A 13 24.55 -25.63 -5.54
N ALA A 14 23.88 -26.07 -4.48
CA ALA A 14 22.47 -26.45 -4.48
C ALA A 14 21.50 -25.25 -4.31
N HIS A 15 21.95 -24.10 -3.81
CA HIS A 15 21.09 -22.95 -3.51
C HIS A 15 21.43 -21.74 -4.39
N ALA A 16 20.39 -21.16 -4.98
CA ALA A 16 20.47 -19.88 -5.66
C ALA A 16 20.43 -18.73 -4.64
N SER A 17 21.07 -17.62 -4.97
CA SER A 17 20.92 -16.39 -4.18
C SER A 17 19.65 -15.63 -4.56
N PHE A 18 19.05 -14.94 -3.60
CA PHE A 18 17.87 -14.10 -3.78
C PHE A 18 18.16 -12.68 -3.31
N ALA A 19 17.81 -11.68 -4.13
CA ALA A 19 17.84 -10.27 -3.74
C ALA A 19 16.80 -9.46 -4.52
N LEU A 20 16.61 -8.21 -4.12
CA LEU A 20 15.71 -7.27 -4.80
C LEU A 20 16.48 -6.05 -5.29
N ALA A 21 16.19 -5.61 -6.52
CA ALA A 21 16.79 -4.41 -7.10
C ALA A 21 15.73 -3.48 -7.70
N PRO A 22 15.87 -2.15 -7.54
CA PRO A 22 15.01 -1.20 -8.25
C PRO A 22 15.12 -1.38 -9.77
N ALA A 23 13.98 -1.40 -10.44
CA ALA A 23 13.86 -1.43 -11.89
C ALA A 23 12.79 -0.44 -12.36
N THR A 24 12.94 0.01 -13.59
CA THR A 24 12.03 0.99 -14.20
C THR A 24 11.64 0.52 -15.59
N ARG A 25 10.33 0.45 -15.84
CA ARG A 25 9.76 0.40 -17.18
C ARG A 25 9.51 1.84 -17.63
N THR A 26 10.29 2.30 -18.59
CA THR A 26 10.12 3.64 -19.16
C THR A 26 8.80 3.71 -19.93
N GLY A 27 7.97 4.72 -19.64
CA GLY A 27 6.74 4.97 -20.39
C GLY A 27 7.02 5.62 -21.75
N GLY A 28 6.05 5.57 -22.65
CA GLY A 28 6.23 6.06 -24.02
C GLY A 28 4.91 6.14 -24.80
N VAL A 29 4.94 6.83 -25.93
CA VAL A 29 3.83 6.82 -26.89
C VAL A 29 4.21 5.86 -28.00
N LEU A 30 3.44 4.78 -28.15
CA LEU A 30 3.63 3.81 -29.23
C LEU A 30 3.26 4.45 -30.57
N THR A 31 3.80 3.91 -31.66
CA THR A 31 3.53 4.35 -33.03
C THR A 31 2.04 4.24 -33.42
N THR A 32 1.26 3.45 -32.67
CA THR A 32 -0.18 3.26 -32.82
C THR A 32 -1.03 4.33 -32.10
N GLY A 33 -0.39 5.25 -31.36
CA GLY A 33 -1.08 6.25 -30.53
C GLY A 33 -1.49 5.74 -29.14
N ALA A 34 -1.19 4.47 -28.81
CA ALA A 34 -1.34 3.94 -27.46
C ALA A 34 -0.24 4.50 -26.53
N TYR A 35 -0.55 4.61 -25.25
CA TYR A 35 0.38 5.09 -24.21
C TYR A 35 0.87 3.89 -23.40
N GLN A 36 2.18 3.83 -23.15
CA GLN A 36 2.80 2.91 -22.19
C GLN A 36 3.01 3.65 -20.88
N VAL A 37 2.47 3.11 -19.80
CA VAL A 37 2.60 3.74 -18.49
C VAL A 37 3.99 3.48 -17.90
N HIS A 38 4.62 4.53 -17.41
CA HIS A 38 5.87 4.43 -16.67
C HIS A 38 5.65 3.71 -15.33
N ARG A 39 6.53 2.76 -15.00
CA ARG A 39 6.48 2.00 -13.74
C ARG A 39 7.85 1.96 -13.11
N ASP A 40 7.90 2.22 -11.81
CA ASP A 40 9.03 1.87 -10.95
C ASP A 40 8.61 0.65 -10.12
N PHE A 41 9.47 -0.35 -10.01
CA PHE A 41 9.18 -1.60 -9.28
C PHE A 41 10.45 -2.23 -8.72
N LEU A 42 10.30 -3.27 -7.90
CA LEU A 42 11.42 -4.10 -7.44
C LEU A 42 11.48 -5.38 -8.26
N ASP A 43 12.58 -5.59 -8.98
CA ASP A 43 12.83 -6.82 -9.71
C ASP A 43 13.48 -7.87 -8.80
N PHE A 44 13.24 -9.14 -9.11
CA PHE A 44 13.83 -10.29 -8.42
C PHE A 44 15.19 -10.60 -9.03
N LEU A 45 16.24 -10.52 -8.22
CA LEU A 45 17.58 -10.98 -8.59
C LEU A 45 17.74 -12.43 -8.14
N VAL A 46 18.00 -13.31 -9.10
CA VAL A 46 18.40 -14.71 -8.86
C VAL A 46 19.82 -14.87 -9.35
N ASP A 47 20.73 -15.30 -8.47
CA ASP A 47 22.18 -15.38 -8.78
C ASP A 47 22.77 -14.07 -9.30
N GLY A 48 22.31 -12.97 -8.69
CA GLY A 48 22.72 -11.61 -9.03
C GLY A 48 22.20 -11.10 -10.38
N ARG A 49 21.33 -11.86 -11.06
CA ARG A 49 20.77 -11.49 -12.37
C ARG A 49 19.28 -11.19 -12.27
N PRO A 50 18.79 -10.10 -12.89
CA PRO A 50 17.36 -9.83 -12.99
C PRO A 50 16.63 -11.01 -13.64
N LEU A 51 15.67 -11.59 -12.93
CA LEU A 51 14.89 -12.73 -13.41
C LEU A 51 14.05 -12.33 -14.62
N LEU A 52 13.59 -11.08 -14.72
CA LEU A 52 12.87 -10.57 -15.90
C LEU A 52 13.69 -10.74 -17.18
N HIS A 53 15.00 -10.50 -17.15
CA HIS A 53 15.88 -10.69 -18.31
C HIS A 53 16.04 -12.16 -18.72
N GLN A 54 15.79 -13.10 -17.80
CA GLN A 54 15.86 -14.53 -18.09
C GLN A 54 14.58 -15.04 -18.76
N LEU A 55 13.48 -14.29 -18.68
CA LEU A 55 12.16 -14.70 -19.15
C LEU A 55 11.86 -14.31 -20.62
N SER A 56 12.86 -13.86 -21.39
CA SER A 56 12.72 -13.22 -22.73
C SER A 56 12.20 -11.77 -22.66
N ASP A 57 12.19 -11.03 -23.78
CA ASP A 57 11.80 -9.61 -23.89
C ASP A 57 10.30 -9.33 -23.54
N LEU A 58 9.88 -9.69 -22.33
CA LEU A 58 8.54 -9.44 -21.80
C LEU A 58 8.40 -8.00 -21.30
N ASP A 59 7.34 -7.36 -21.75
CA ASP A 59 6.88 -6.09 -21.19
C ASP A 59 6.00 -6.35 -19.95
N ALA A 60 6.64 -6.66 -18.83
CA ALA A 60 5.98 -7.01 -17.57
C ALA A 60 6.69 -6.37 -16.35
N VAL A 61 5.96 -6.22 -15.25
CA VAL A 61 6.49 -5.68 -13.98
C VAL A 61 6.14 -6.61 -12.83
N SER A 62 6.95 -6.61 -11.77
CA SER A 62 6.63 -7.40 -10.58
C SER A 62 5.43 -6.78 -9.82
N PRO A 63 4.70 -7.57 -9.01
CA PRO A 63 3.66 -7.04 -8.13
C PRO A 63 4.17 -6.08 -7.05
N LEU A 64 5.49 -5.96 -6.88
CA LEU A 64 6.15 -5.04 -5.95
C LEU A 64 6.38 -3.66 -6.61
N ALA A 65 5.34 -3.16 -7.27
CA ALA A 65 5.36 -1.90 -7.98
C ALA A 65 5.09 -0.69 -7.08
N SER A 66 5.60 0.45 -7.52
CA SER A 66 5.68 1.70 -6.78
C SER A 66 4.33 2.35 -6.51
N ASP A 67 3.48 2.29 -7.52
CA ASP A 67 2.17 2.89 -7.58
C ASP A 67 1.07 2.04 -6.94
N VAL A 68 1.41 0.84 -6.46
CA VAL A 68 0.48 -0.05 -5.76
C VAL A 68 0.20 0.46 -4.34
N PRO A 69 -1.06 0.46 -3.87
CA PRO A 69 -1.41 0.85 -2.51
C PRO A 69 -0.60 0.09 -1.44
N PRO A 70 -0.15 0.76 -0.34
CA PRO A 70 0.76 0.16 0.65
C PRO A 70 0.28 -1.16 1.28
N ALA A 71 -1.04 -1.33 1.46
CA ALA A 71 -1.60 -2.54 2.02
C ALA A 71 -1.59 -3.70 1.02
N ILE A 72 -1.93 -3.45 -0.26
CA ILE A 72 -1.78 -4.43 -1.33
C ILE A 72 -0.31 -4.82 -1.48
N PHE A 73 0.61 -3.85 -1.47
CA PHE A 73 2.06 -4.10 -1.46
C PHE A 73 2.48 -4.98 -0.27
N THR A 74 1.97 -4.70 0.94
CA THR A 74 2.24 -5.53 2.13
C THR A 74 1.75 -6.96 1.94
N ASP A 75 0.55 -7.14 1.37
CA ASP A 75 -0.05 -8.45 1.17
C ASP A 75 0.70 -9.24 0.09
N GLN A 76 1.20 -8.58 -0.96
CA GLN A 76 2.09 -9.18 -1.96
C GLN A 76 3.38 -9.70 -1.31
N VAL A 77 4.03 -8.89 -0.46
CA VAL A 77 5.24 -9.32 0.27
C VAL A 77 4.94 -10.49 1.22
N ARG A 78 3.83 -10.45 1.96
CA ARG A 78 3.41 -11.55 2.84
C ARG A 78 3.08 -12.83 2.08
N GLY A 79 2.51 -12.70 0.88
CA GLY A 79 2.28 -13.82 -0.03
C GLY A 79 3.59 -14.49 -0.42
N LEU A 80 4.59 -13.72 -0.82
CA LEU A 80 5.94 -14.23 -1.15
C LEU A 80 6.65 -14.85 0.06
N LEU A 81 6.42 -14.33 1.27
CA LEU A 81 6.88 -14.94 2.52
C LEU A 81 6.17 -16.25 2.90
N LEU A 82 5.15 -16.64 2.13
CA LEU A 82 4.29 -17.80 2.38
C LEU A 82 3.59 -17.71 3.75
N ASP A 83 3.24 -16.49 4.16
CA ASP A 83 2.47 -16.23 5.40
C ASP A 83 0.95 -16.25 5.13
N ALA A 84 0.55 -16.31 3.86
CA ALA A 84 -0.83 -16.43 3.38
C ALA A 84 -0.92 -17.51 2.29
N GLU A 85 -2.14 -17.99 2.04
CA GLU A 85 -2.41 -18.96 0.97
C GLU A 85 -2.07 -18.36 -0.41
N ALA A 86 -1.70 -19.23 -1.35
CA ALA A 86 -1.36 -18.81 -2.70
C ALA A 86 -2.56 -18.12 -3.39
N PRO A 87 -2.32 -17.01 -4.10
CA PRO A 87 -3.39 -16.24 -4.73
C PRO A 87 -4.04 -16.96 -5.92
N LEU A 88 -3.36 -17.96 -6.50
CA LEU A 88 -3.86 -18.75 -7.62
C LEU A 88 -3.93 -20.25 -7.29
N PRO A 89 -4.85 -21.00 -7.92
CA PRO A 89 -4.95 -22.44 -7.77
C PRO A 89 -3.61 -23.15 -8.02
N GLY A 90 -3.37 -24.24 -7.27
CA GLY A 90 -2.16 -25.05 -7.42
C GLY A 90 -0.92 -24.45 -6.75
N GLY A 91 -1.08 -23.52 -5.80
CA GLY A 91 0.06 -22.94 -5.07
C GLY A 91 0.83 -21.89 -5.87
N ARG A 92 0.18 -21.25 -6.85
CA ARG A 92 0.87 -20.39 -7.82
C ARG A 92 0.78 -18.91 -7.43
N TYR A 93 1.86 -18.21 -7.71
CA TYR A 93 2.05 -16.79 -7.42
C TYR A 93 2.37 -16.05 -8.72
N VAL A 94 1.87 -14.82 -8.85
CA VAL A 94 2.27 -13.92 -9.93
C VAL A 94 3.66 -13.39 -9.63
N ILE A 95 4.60 -13.63 -10.54
CA ILE A 95 5.98 -13.13 -10.47
C ILE A 95 6.10 -11.84 -11.29
N TYR A 96 5.51 -11.81 -12.49
CA TYR A 96 5.42 -10.62 -13.33
C TYR A 96 4.03 -10.52 -13.97
N GLY A 97 3.43 -9.35 -13.94
CA GLY A 97 2.10 -9.09 -14.49
C GLY A 97 2.09 -7.97 -15.53
N CYS A 98 0.95 -7.82 -16.21
CA CYS A 98 0.75 -6.75 -17.18
C CYS A 98 0.91 -5.36 -16.49
N PRO A 99 1.78 -4.48 -17.02
CA PRO A 99 2.03 -3.16 -16.44
C PRO A 99 0.81 -2.24 -16.44
N GLU A 100 -0.18 -2.51 -17.29
CA GLU A 100 -1.32 -1.61 -17.51
C GLU A 100 -2.53 -1.96 -16.63
N CYS A 101 -2.81 -3.25 -16.46
CA CYS A 101 -4.06 -3.74 -15.89
C CYS A 101 -3.88 -4.62 -14.65
N GLU A 102 -2.67 -5.17 -14.42
CA GLU A 102 -2.36 -6.17 -13.38
C GLU A 102 -3.28 -7.42 -13.38
N SER A 103 -4.09 -7.58 -14.42
CA SER A 103 -5.06 -8.66 -14.56
C SER A 103 -4.40 -9.90 -15.13
N LEU A 104 -4.69 -11.05 -14.51
CA LEU A 104 -4.29 -12.35 -15.05
C LEU A 104 -4.79 -12.57 -16.49
N ALA A 105 -5.96 -12.02 -16.85
CA ALA A 105 -6.51 -12.13 -18.20
C ALA A 105 -5.68 -11.41 -19.27
N CYS A 106 -4.90 -10.38 -18.90
CA CYS A 106 -3.92 -9.76 -19.81
C CYS A 106 -2.66 -10.64 -19.97
N GLY A 107 -2.49 -11.63 -19.10
CA GLY A 107 -1.34 -12.54 -19.02
C GLY A 107 -0.35 -12.16 -17.93
N ALA A 108 0.18 -13.18 -17.27
CA ALA A 108 1.17 -13.05 -16.20
C ALA A 108 2.17 -14.22 -16.21
N VAL A 109 3.42 -13.93 -15.88
CA VAL A 109 4.39 -14.95 -15.49
C VAL A 109 4.10 -15.36 -14.06
N THR A 110 3.96 -16.66 -13.85
CA THR A 110 3.51 -17.25 -12.60
C THR A 110 4.36 -18.47 -12.28
N ALA A 111 4.57 -18.76 -11.00
CA ALA A 111 5.36 -19.90 -10.53
C ALA A 111 4.73 -20.52 -9.28
N VAL A 112 5.02 -21.79 -9.03
CA VAL A 112 4.75 -22.41 -7.74
C VAL A 112 5.82 -21.94 -6.76
N ILE A 113 5.40 -21.42 -5.61
CA ILE A 113 6.30 -21.07 -4.50
C ILE A 113 5.90 -21.91 -3.31
N GLU A 114 6.83 -22.70 -2.79
CA GLU A 114 6.57 -23.60 -1.66
C GLU A 114 7.74 -23.64 -0.67
N ARG A 115 7.44 -24.06 0.56
CA ARG A 115 8.47 -24.35 1.57
C ARG A 115 8.91 -25.79 1.41
N ASP A 116 10.22 -26.02 1.40
CA ASP A 116 10.82 -27.34 1.49
C ASP A 116 11.84 -27.36 2.64
N GLY A 117 11.39 -27.84 3.81
CA GLY A 117 12.13 -27.69 5.06
C GLY A 117 12.27 -26.22 5.44
N ASP A 118 13.52 -25.79 5.65
CA ASP A 118 13.87 -24.40 5.93
C ASP A 118 14.12 -23.56 4.67
N ASP A 119 14.03 -24.17 3.48
CA ASP A 119 14.25 -23.50 2.20
C ASP A 119 12.93 -23.09 1.53
N VAL A 120 13.04 -22.16 0.59
CA VAL A 120 11.94 -21.75 -0.30
C VAL A 120 12.28 -22.17 -1.72
N VAL A 121 11.35 -22.85 -2.39
CA VAL A 121 11.52 -23.33 -3.77
C VAL A 121 10.57 -22.60 -4.70
N TRP A 122 11.11 -22.01 -5.76
CA TRP A 122 10.33 -21.48 -6.89
C TRP A 122 10.47 -22.44 -8.07
N ARG A 123 9.36 -22.99 -8.55
CA ARG A 123 9.35 -23.96 -9.66
C ARG A 123 8.18 -23.77 -10.61
N ASP A 124 8.21 -24.53 -11.70
CA ASP A 124 7.13 -24.61 -12.70
C ASP A 124 6.68 -23.24 -13.20
N PHE A 125 7.63 -22.42 -13.64
CA PHE A 125 7.31 -21.10 -14.20
C PHE A 125 6.51 -21.25 -15.49
N ALA A 126 5.46 -20.47 -15.65
CA ALA A 126 4.66 -20.46 -16.86
C ALA A 126 4.04 -19.09 -17.14
N TRP A 127 3.74 -18.85 -18.40
CA TRP A 127 2.81 -17.79 -18.80
C TRP A 127 1.38 -18.28 -18.58
N GLN A 128 0.58 -17.51 -17.84
CA GLN A 128 -0.77 -17.88 -17.44
C GLN A 128 -1.75 -16.74 -17.76
N THR A 129 -2.87 -17.07 -18.40
CA THR A 129 -3.97 -16.15 -18.71
C THR A 129 -5.31 -16.54 -18.06
N ASP A 130 -5.43 -17.79 -17.62
CA ASP A 130 -6.64 -18.39 -17.04
C ASP A 130 -6.34 -19.01 -15.66
N GLU A 131 -7.35 -19.54 -14.96
CA GLU A 131 -7.19 -20.07 -13.59
C GLU A 131 -6.17 -21.22 -13.48
N SER A 132 -6.03 -22.05 -14.52
CA SER A 132 -5.06 -23.13 -14.60
C SER A 132 -3.93 -22.80 -15.57
N ALA A 133 -2.69 -23.11 -15.19
CA ALA A 133 -1.54 -23.03 -16.09
C ALA A 133 -1.33 -24.34 -16.84
N ASP A 134 -1.17 -24.26 -18.16
CA ASP A 134 -0.70 -25.36 -19.01
C ASP A 134 0.83 -25.28 -19.11
N LEU A 135 1.53 -26.13 -18.34
CA LEU A 135 2.98 -26.13 -18.27
C LEU A 135 3.64 -26.68 -19.53
N ASP A 136 2.96 -27.57 -20.28
CA ASP A 136 3.53 -28.15 -21.50
C ASP A 136 3.50 -27.13 -22.65
N LEU A 137 2.45 -26.30 -22.70
CA LEU A 137 2.30 -25.29 -23.73
C LEU A 137 3.00 -23.97 -23.39
N ASN A 138 2.89 -23.52 -22.14
CA ASN A 138 3.28 -22.17 -21.72
C ASN A 138 4.37 -22.15 -20.64
N GLY A 139 5.00 -23.30 -20.36
CA GLY A 139 6.08 -23.42 -19.39
C GLY A 139 7.37 -22.76 -19.85
N TYR A 140 8.05 -22.06 -18.93
CA TYR A 140 9.42 -21.58 -19.13
C TYR A 140 10.40 -22.72 -18.84
N HIS A 141 10.46 -23.70 -19.74
CA HIS A 141 11.35 -24.85 -19.61
C HIS A 141 12.82 -24.40 -19.64
N GLY A 142 13.50 -24.48 -18.51
CA GLY A 142 14.88 -23.98 -18.32
C GLY A 142 15.02 -22.87 -17.29
N ILE A 143 13.90 -22.37 -16.74
CA ILE A 143 13.89 -21.45 -15.60
C ILE A 143 13.50 -22.23 -14.35
N GLY A 144 14.38 -22.18 -13.35
CA GLY A 144 14.24 -22.94 -12.12
C GLY A 144 14.31 -24.47 -12.31
N PRO A 145 13.99 -25.26 -11.26
CA PRO A 145 13.61 -24.78 -9.94
C PRO A 145 14.74 -24.01 -9.27
N PHE A 146 14.41 -22.89 -8.62
CA PHE A 146 15.34 -22.16 -7.79
C PHE A 146 15.08 -22.51 -6.34
N ARG A 147 16.13 -22.93 -5.64
CA ARG A 147 16.09 -23.20 -4.21
C ARG A 147 16.83 -22.10 -3.48
N PHE A 148 16.16 -21.44 -2.54
CA PHE A 148 16.71 -20.34 -1.77
C PHE A 148 16.82 -20.73 -0.31
N HIS A 149 17.90 -20.33 0.35
CA HIS A 149 17.97 -20.39 1.81
C HIS A 149 16.87 -19.52 2.40
N GLY A 150 15.98 -20.13 3.19
CA GLY A 150 14.75 -19.46 3.61
C GLY A 150 14.98 -18.28 4.55
N ASP A 151 16.06 -18.30 5.34
CA ASP A 151 16.45 -17.19 6.21
C ASP A 151 16.90 -15.95 5.41
N GLN A 152 17.75 -16.13 4.39
CA GLN A 152 18.19 -15.06 3.50
C GLN A 152 17.03 -14.53 2.66
N TYR A 153 16.25 -15.42 2.06
CA TYR A 153 15.06 -15.07 1.28
C TYR A 153 14.07 -14.23 2.10
N ARG A 154 13.77 -14.69 3.32
CA ARG A 154 12.87 -14.01 4.24
C ARG A 154 13.42 -12.65 4.66
N ALA A 155 14.70 -12.57 5.02
CA ALA A 155 15.33 -11.32 5.43
C ALA A 155 15.24 -10.25 4.33
N GLU A 156 15.45 -10.62 3.06
CA GLU A 156 15.36 -9.70 1.94
C GLU A 156 13.96 -9.09 1.80
N LEU A 157 12.91 -9.92 1.90
CA LEU A 157 11.50 -9.51 1.80
C LEU A 157 11.00 -8.77 3.05
N GLU A 158 11.39 -9.19 4.24
CA GLU A 158 10.96 -8.58 5.51
C GLU A 158 11.45 -7.14 5.65
N ARG A 159 12.57 -6.76 5.01
CA ARG A 159 13.01 -5.35 4.93
C ARG A 159 12.00 -4.45 4.24
N LEU A 160 11.13 -4.99 3.39
CA LEU A 160 10.05 -4.26 2.74
C LEU A 160 8.80 -4.12 3.61
N LEU A 161 8.65 -4.96 4.64
CA LEU A 161 7.50 -4.90 5.53
C LEU A 161 7.64 -3.74 6.53
N PRO A 162 6.56 -2.96 6.75
CA PRO A 162 6.52 -2.08 7.91
C PRO A 162 6.62 -2.92 9.18
N SER A 163 7.42 -2.47 10.16
CA SER A 163 7.76 -3.22 11.38
C SER A 163 6.54 -3.91 11.99
N ALA A 164 6.65 -5.23 12.17
CA ALA A 164 5.53 -6.13 12.44
C ALA A 164 4.74 -5.81 13.72
N ALA A 165 3.41 -5.82 13.59
CA ALA A 165 2.51 -6.49 14.53
C ALA A 165 1.18 -6.83 13.81
N PRO A 166 0.88 -8.13 13.53
CA PRO A 166 -0.37 -8.55 12.91
C PRO A 166 -1.45 -8.73 14.00
N ALA A 167 -2.42 -7.83 14.00
CA ALA A 167 -3.73 -7.94 14.67
C ALA A 167 -4.61 -6.70 14.38
N ARG A 168 -4.04 -5.60 13.90
CA ARG A 168 -4.66 -4.26 13.97
C ARG A 168 -5.10 -3.65 12.64
N ARG A 169 -5.08 -4.37 11.52
CA ARG A 169 -5.61 -3.88 10.22
C ARG A 169 -7.12 -4.07 10.06
N ARG A 170 -7.86 -4.03 11.17
CA ARG A 170 -9.34 -4.00 11.19
C ARG A 170 -9.84 -2.66 11.70
N VAL A 171 -10.95 -2.20 11.12
CA VAL A 171 -11.55 -0.92 11.44
C VAL A 171 -13.03 -1.11 11.76
N LEU A 172 -13.45 -0.54 12.88
CA LEU A 172 -14.86 -0.45 13.23
C LEU A 172 -15.43 0.87 12.70
N LEU A 173 -16.41 0.78 11.80
CA LEU A 173 -17.09 1.91 11.20
C LEU A 173 -18.41 2.17 11.95
N ILE A 174 -18.51 3.33 12.59
CA ILE A 174 -19.70 3.69 13.39
C ILE A 174 -20.44 4.84 12.73
N GLY A 175 -21.72 4.64 12.37
CA GLY A 175 -22.52 5.72 11.82
C GLY A 175 -23.91 5.34 11.33
N ALA A 176 -24.79 6.34 11.22
CA ALA A 176 -26.20 6.14 10.87
C ALA A 176 -26.47 5.97 9.35
N ARG A 177 -25.47 6.10 8.48
CA ARG A 177 -25.65 6.07 7.00
C ARG A 177 -25.12 4.77 6.41
N VAL A 178 -25.92 3.72 6.48
CA VAL A 178 -25.57 2.36 6.03
C VAL A 178 -24.96 2.34 4.61
N ALA A 179 -25.56 3.04 3.65
CA ALA A 179 -25.05 3.07 2.27
C ALA A 179 -23.63 3.68 2.13
N VAL A 180 -23.28 4.66 2.95
CA VAL A 180 -21.93 5.27 2.94
C VAL A 180 -20.95 4.33 3.63
N LEU A 181 -21.35 3.73 4.76
CA LEU A 181 -20.52 2.77 5.48
C LEU A 181 -20.24 1.52 4.64
N ALA A 182 -21.23 0.99 3.92
CA ALA A 182 -21.06 -0.16 3.05
C ALA A 182 -20.06 0.13 1.91
N ARG A 183 -20.15 1.31 1.28
CA ARG A 183 -19.19 1.73 0.24
C ARG A 183 -17.78 1.92 0.79
N LEU A 184 -17.66 2.51 1.99
CA LEU A 184 -16.37 2.67 2.66
C LEU A 184 -15.78 1.31 3.04
N ALA A 185 -16.58 0.41 3.62
CA ALA A 185 -16.15 -0.94 3.99
C ALA A 185 -15.69 -1.74 2.75
N ALA A 186 -16.41 -1.64 1.64
CA ALA A 186 -16.00 -2.26 0.37
C ALA A 186 -14.67 -1.68 -0.14
N ALA A 187 -14.51 -0.35 -0.10
CA ALA A 187 -13.26 0.29 -0.51
C ALA A 187 -12.07 -0.11 0.38
N LEU A 188 -12.27 -0.18 1.70
CA LEU A 188 -11.24 -0.62 2.66
C LEU A 188 -10.84 -2.08 2.45
N ARG A 189 -11.82 -2.97 2.22
CA ARG A 189 -11.55 -4.38 1.93
C ARG A 189 -10.78 -4.57 0.62
N THR A 190 -11.06 -3.74 -0.38
CA THR A 190 -10.32 -3.75 -1.66
C THR A 190 -8.83 -3.44 -1.47
N ILE A 191 -8.47 -2.71 -0.40
CA ILE A 191 -7.09 -2.39 -0.04
C ILE A 191 -6.61 -3.20 1.18
N GLY A 192 -7.16 -4.39 1.44
CA GLY A 192 -6.66 -5.30 2.49
C GLY A 192 -6.95 -4.86 3.94
N ILE A 193 -7.82 -3.88 4.16
CA ILE A 193 -8.26 -3.45 5.50
C ILE A 193 -9.61 -4.08 5.82
N GLY A 194 -9.65 -4.91 6.86
CA GLY A 194 -10.91 -5.48 7.38
C GLY A 194 -11.80 -4.37 7.92
N ALA A 195 -13.07 -4.36 7.54
CA ALA A 195 -13.99 -3.29 7.91
C ALA A 195 -15.34 -3.86 8.34
N ASP A 196 -15.69 -3.61 9.60
CA ASP A 196 -16.95 -4.01 10.22
C ASP A 196 -17.79 -2.76 10.52
N THR A 197 -19.10 -2.88 10.38
CA THR A 197 -20.03 -1.76 10.59
C THR A 197 -20.91 -2.02 11.80
N ALA A 198 -21.00 -1.05 12.70
CA ALA A 198 -21.89 -1.14 13.86
C ALA A 198 -22.57 0.21 14.13
N GLU A 199 -23.76 0.17 14.75
CA GLU A 199 -24.45 1.38 15.20
C GLU A 199 -23.94 1.88 16.55
N ASP A 200 -23.46 0.96 17.39
CA ASP A 200 -22.78 1.17 18.68
C ASP A 200 -21.84 0.00 19.02
N THR A 201 -21.20 0.06 20.19
CA THR A 201 -20.30 -1.00 20.72
C THR A 201 -20.87 -1.73 21.93
N ALA A 202 -22.15 -1.52 22.27
CA ALA A 202 -22.72 -2.01 23.53
C ALA A 202 -22.80 -3.55 23.56
N ALA A 203 -22.95 -4.19 22.40
CA ALA A 203 -23.04 -5.64 22.25
C ALA A 203 -21.72 -6.33 21.87
N VAL A 204 -20.62 -5.58 21.70
CA VAL A 204 -19.33 -6.14 21.24
C VAL A 204 -18.47 -6.54 22.44
N PRO A 205 -18.04 -7.79 22.54
CA PRO A 205 -17.24 -8.24 23.68
C PRO A 205 -15.83 -7.63 23.68
N PRO A 206 -15.21 -7.40 24.85
CA PRO A 206 -13.91 -6.72 24.97
C PRO A 206 -12.76 -7.39 24.19
N GLU A 207 -12.77 -8.71 24.05
CA GLU A 207 -11.81 -9.45 23.24
C GLU A 207 -11.89 -9.13 21.75
N GLU A 208 -13.09 -8.88 21.23
CA GLU A 208 -13.29 -8.48 19.84
C GLU A 208 -12.89 -7.02 19.63
N LEU A 209 -13.13 -6.15 20.61
CA LEU A 209 -12.69 -4.75 20.55
C LEU A 209 -11.17 -4.62 20.40
N ARG A 210 -10.40 -5.54 21.01
CA ARG A 210 -8.93 -5.58 20.88
C ARG A 210 -8.43 -5.93 19.49
N ALA A 211 -9.29 -6.47 18.61
CA ALA A 211 -8.93 -6.81 17.24
C ALA A 211 -8.97 -5.61 16.27
N TYR A 212 -9.54 -4.47 16.68
CA TYR A 212 -9.60 -3.27 15.83
C TYR A 212 -8.42 -2.33 16.11
N GLY A 213 -7.75 -1.87 15.06
CA GLY A 213 -6.68 -0.88 15.16
C GLY A 213 -7.15 0.56 14.95
N ALA A 214 -8.34 0.75 14.36
CA ALA A 214 -8.97 2.06 14.27
C ALA A 214 -10.50 1.99 14.42
N VAL A 215 -11.09 3.10 14.84
CA VAL A 215 -12.53 3.34 14.86
C VAL A 215 -12.81 4.60 14.07
N ALA A 216 -13.66 4.51 13.06
CA ALA A 216 -14.05 5.66 12.25
C ALA A 216 -15.50 6.08 12.56
N PHE A 217 -15.67 7.33 13.01
CA PHE A 217 -16.98 7.90 13.30
C PHE A 217 -17.54 8.65 12.10
N GLY A 218 -18.74 8.29 11.68
CA GLY A 218 -19.51 9.09 10.74
C GLY A 218 -19.84 10.48 11.31
N ARG A 219 -19.91 11.48 10.43
CA ARG A 219 -20.22 12.88 10.79
C ARG A 219 -21.51 13.07 11.59
N GLY A 220 -22.47 12.15 11.47
CA GLY A 220 -23.76 12.22 12.18
C GLY A 220 -23.75 11.61 13.60
N VAL A 221 -22.62 11.05 14.04
CA VAL A 221 -22.50 10.46 15.38
C VAL A 221 -22.28 11.57 16.41
N GLY A 222 -23.18 11.70 17.38
CA GLY A 222 -23.09 12.70 18.46
C GLY A 222 -21.95 12.42 19.44
N GLU A 223 -21.53 13.45 20.17
CA GLU A 223 -20.40 13.40 21.11
C GLU A 223 -20.61 12.38 22.24
N GLU A 224 -21.81 12.27 22.80
CA GLU A 224 -22.13 11.28 23.83
C GLU A 224 -21.83 9.84 23.38
N ARG A 225 -22.22 9.50 22.15
CA ARG A 225 -21.96 8.17 21.58
C ARG A 225 -20.48 7.96 21.26
N ARG A 226 -19.78 9.00 20.81
CA ARG A 226 -18.32 8.94 20.58
C ARG A 226 -17.59 8.65 21.88
N THR A 227 -17.97 9.32 22.97
CA THR A 227 -17.41 9.11 24.29
C THR A 227 -17.67 7.69 24.79
N ALA A 228 -18.91 7.20 24.68
CA ALA A 228 -19.25 5.83 25.09
C ALA A 228 -18.40 4.76 24.37
N VAL A 229 -18.19 4.92 23.07
CA VAL A 229 -17.32 4.02 22.28
C VAL A 229 -15.87 4.12 22.74
N LYS A 230 -15.35 5.34 22.93
CA LYS A 230 -13.97 5.55 23.42
C LYS A 230 -13.75 4.88 24.79
N GLU A 231 -14.72 5.00 25.68
CA GLU A 231 -14.69 4.37 27.00
C GLU A 231 -14.76 2.84 26.93
N ALA A 232 -15.52 2.27 25.98
CA ALA A 232 -15.57 0.82 25.78
C ALA A 232 -14.21 0.26 25.33
N PHE A 233 -13.56 0.90 24.36
CA PHE A 233 -12.22 0.53 23.89
C PHE A 233 -11.15 0.73 24.96
N ALA A 234 -11.24 1.81 25.74
CA ALA A 234 -10.34 2.05 26.87
C ALA A 234 -10.46 0.96 27.94
N ARG A 235 -11.69 0.57 28.31
CA ARG A 235 -11.93 -0.53 29.26
C ARG A 235 -11.44 -1.88 28.74
N ALA A 236 -11.49 -2.10 27.43
CA ALA A 236 -10.99 -3.32 26.79
C ALA A 236 -9.45 -3.38 26.69
N GLY A 237 -8.74 -2.28 27.02
CA GLY A 237 -7.29 -2.19 26.89
C GLY A 237 -6.80 -2.18 25.44
N ALA A 238 -7.62 -1.70 24.51
CA ALA A 238 -7.30 -1.67 23.08
C ALA A 238 -6.51 -0.41 22.70
N ASP A 239 -5.38 -0.58 22.01
CA ASP A 239 -4.65 0.52 21.36
C ASP A 239 -5.27 0.80 19.99
N VAL A 240 -6.15 1.80 19.94
CA VAL A 240 -6.99 2.12 18.79
C VAL A 240 -6.84 3.59 18.40
N ALA A 241 -6.76 3.86 17.09
CA ALA A 241 -6.81 5.21 16.56
C ALA A 241 -8.26 5.64 16.30
N TYR A 242 -8.64 6.86 16.69
CA TYR A 242 -9.98 7.39 16.44
C TYR A 242 -9.95 8.35 15.25
N VAL A 243 -10.79 8.06 14.24
CA VAL A 243 -10.91 8.86 13.03
C VAL A 243 -12.26 9.54 13.01
N ASP A 244 -12.24 10.87 13.06
CA ASP A 244 -13.43 11.66 12.75
C ASP A 244 -13.59 11.74 11.23
N GLY A 245 -14.66 11.13 10.71
CA GLY A 245 -14.98 11.19 9.29
C GLY A 245 -15.32 12.61 8.88
N LEU A 246 -14.35 13.29 8.24
CA LEU A 246 -14.41 14.73 7.99
C LEU A 246 -15.49 15.10 6.96
N ALA A 247 -15.66 14.26 5.94
CA ALA A 247 -16.70 14.37 4.92
C ALA A 247 -17.07 12.97 4.38
N PRO A 248 -18.31 12.75 3.88
CA PRO A 248 -18.70 11.50 3.21
C PRO A 248 -18.05 11.36 1.82
N ILE A 249 -16.73 11.53 1.76
CA ILE A 249 -15.90 11.37 0.57
C ILE A 249 -15.11 10.07 0.79
N VAL A 250 -15.49 9.00 0.11
CA VAL A 250 -14.90 7.67 0.35
C VAL A 250 -13.36 7.68 0.19
N PRO A 251 -12.76 8.24 -0.89
CA PRO A 251 -11.30 8.27 -1.01
C PRO A 251 -10.58 9.01 0.11
N LEU A 252 -11.18 10.07 0.66
CA LEU A 252 -10.65 10.81 1.81
C LEU A 252 -10.75 9.97 3.08
N LEU A 253 -11.90 9.34 3.33
CA LEU A 253 -12.10 8.50 4.52
C LEU A 253 -11.14 7.31 4.53
N VAL A 254 -10.92 6.69 3.36
CA VAL A 254 -9.90 5.65 3.18
C VAL A 254 -8.51 6.19 3.54
N ALA A 255 -8.11 7.33 2.99
CA ALA A 255 -6.83 7.96 3.30
C ALA A 255 -6.66 8.32 4.79
N GLN A 256 -7.74 8.79 5.45
CA GLN A 256 -7.72 9.08 6.89
C GLN A 256 -7.52 7.82 7.73
N ILE A 257 -8.16 6.72 7.34
CA ILE A 257 -8.07 5.44 8.03
C ILE A 257 -6.69 4.81 7.83
N GLU A 258 -6.17 4.81 6.60
CA GLU A 258 -4.80 4.37 6.30
C GLU A 258 -3.78 5.18 7.12
N HIS A 259 -3.92 6.51 7.14
CA HIS A 259 -3.06 7.39 7.93
C HIS A 259 -3.13 7.08 9.44
N ALA A 260 -4.32 6.78 9.96
CA ALA A 260 -4.52 6.45 11.37
C ALA A 260 -4.01 5.06 11.76
N LEU A 261 -4.05 4.10 10.83
CA LEU A 261 -3.54 2.75 11.01
C LEU A 261 -2.02 2.65 10.82
N ASP A 262 -1.39 3.65 10.20
CA ASP A 262 0.06 3.68 10.01
C ASP A 262 0.79 3.92 11.35
N ARG A 263 1.30 2.82 11.92
CA ARG A 263 2.11 2.80 13.14
C ARG A 263 3.61 2.69 12.88
N SER A 264 4.04 2.88 11.63
CA SER A 264 5.47 2.79 11.28
C SER A 264 6.29 3.82 12.07
N PRO A 265 7.49 3.49 12.56
CA PRO A 265 8.39 4.47 13.18
C PRO A 265 8.65 5.64 12.22
N LEU A 266 8.72 6.87 12.73
CA LEU A 266 8.87 8.08 11.91
C LEU A 266 10.13 8.02 11.03
N GLU A 267 11.19 7.37 11.51
CA GLU A 267 12.45 7.20 10.76
C GLU A 267 12.28 6.35 9.50
N ARG A 268 11.25 5.50 9.44
CA ARG A 268 10.95 4.64 8.29
C ARG A 268 9.94 5.28 7.33
N ARG A 269 9.33 6.41 7.69
CA ARG A 269 8.33 7.07 6.86
C ARG A 269 9.02 7.99 5.86
N ARG A 270 8.72 7.80 4.57
CA ARG A 270 9.17 8.71 3.51
C ARG A 270 8.44 10.04 3.54
N LEU A 271 7.16 10.01 3.92
CA LEU A 271 6.28 11.18 4.04
C LEU A 271 5.94 11.41 5.51
N VAL A 272 6.43 12.51 6.09
CA VAL A 272 6.36 12.75 7.54
C VAL A 272 5.45 13.92 7.93
N ARG A 273 5.24 14.88 7.04
CA ARG A 273 4.37 16.03 7.32
C ARG A 273 3.54 16.46 6.11
N LEU A 274 2.28 16.77 6.39
CA LEU A 274 1.38 17.49 5.49
C LEU A 274 0.66 18.57 6.29
N ALA A 275 0.71 19.81 5.81
CA ALA A 275 -0.04 20.91 6.39
C ALA A 275 -0.51 21.86 5.28
N ALA A 276 -1.65 22.52 5.50
CA ALA A 276 -2.20 23.50 4.56
C ALA A 276 -2.46 24.83 5.28
N ALA A 277 -1.74 25.87 4.89
CA ALA A 277 -1.87 27.20 5.47
C ALA A 277 -1.55 28.28 4.44
N GLY A 278 -2.25 29.42 4.51
CA GLY A 278 -1.90 30.60 3.73
C GLY A 278 -1.95 30.44 2.21
N GLY A 279 -2.70 29.46 1.69
CA GLY A 279 -2.76 29.16 0.25
C GLY A 279 -1.62 28.25 -0.25
N GLU A 280 -0.85 27.64 0.64
CA GLU A 280 0.18 26.66 0.29
C GLU A 280 0.03 25.36 1.09
N ALA A 281 0.38 24.25 0.45
CA ALA A 281 0.62 22.98 1.10
C ALA A 281 2.10 22.85 1.45
N THR A 282 2.39 22.61 2.71
CA THR A 282 3.69 22.13 3.16
C THR A 282 3.68 20.61 3.13
N VAL A 283 4.61 20.02 2.38
CA VAL A 283 4.89 18.58 2.37
C VAL A 283 6.33 18.38 2.83
N GLU A 284 6.57 17.42 3.73
CA GLU A 284 7.92 17.09 4.20
C GLU A 284 8.22 15.62 3.94
N VAL A 285 9.33 15.37 3.26
CA VAL A 285 9.80 14.03 2.91
C VAL A 285 11.22 13.79 3.40
N THR A 286 11.52 12.55 3.79
CA THR A 286 12.83 12.15 4.37
C THR A 286 13.77 11.52 3.35
N SER A 287 13.25 11.10 2.21
CA SER A 287 13.99 10.49 1.09
C SER A 287 13.35 10.91 -0.23
N THR A 288 14.13 10.86 -1.31
CA THR A 288 13.63 11.15 -2.66
C THR A 288 12.50 10.18 -3.00
N CYS A 289 11.30 10.71 -3.22
CA CYS A 289 10.14 9.88 -3.53
C CYS A 289 9.13 10.66 -4.38
N ARG A 290 8.34 9.92 -5.16
CA ARG A 290 7.20 10.50 -5.86
C ARG A 290 6.10 10.79 -4.85
N VAL A 291 5.53 11.99 -4.92
CA VAL A 291 4.42 12.42 -4.09
C VAL A 291 3.27 12.89 -4.98
N GLN A 292 2.10 12.33 -4.74
CA GLN A 292 0.84 12.80 -5.31
C GLN A 292 0.07 13.58 -4.25
N LEU A 293 -0.31 14.82 -4.55
CA LEU A 293 -1.10 15.69 -3.70
C LEU A 293 -2.46 15.99 -4.34
N VAL A 294 -3.53 15.54 -3.68
CA VAL A 294 -4.90 15.70 -4.17
C VAL A 294 -5.74 16.48 -3.16
N ALA A 295 -6.46 17.50 -3.64
CA ALA A 295 -7.47 18.21 -2.87
C ALA A 295 -8.87 17.63 -3.09
N TYR A 296 -9.51 17.19 -2.01
CA TYR A 296 -10.90 16.76 -1.97
C TYR A 296 -11.80 17.84 -1.38
N ARG A 297 -12.94 18.07 -2.03
CA ARG A 297 -13.99 18.95 -1.51
C ARG A 297 -15.38 18.46 -1.89
N LEU A 298 -16.38 18.93 -1.16
CA LEU A 298 -17.78 18.80 -1.55
C LEU A 298 -18.24 20.10 -2.21
N ASP A 299 -18.89 20.00 -3.35
CA ASP A 299 -19.58 21.14 -3.94
C ASP A 299 -20.93 21.41 -3.24
N ARG A 300 -21.63 22.48 -3.65
CA ARG A 300 -22.94 22.86 -3.09
C ARG A 300 -24.01 21.78 -3.24
N LEU A 301 -23.84 20.87 -4.21
CA LEU A 301 -24.73 19.74 -4.48
C LEU A 301 -24.26 18.45 -3.79
N ARG A 302 -23.30 18.55 -2.84
CA ARG A 302 -22.68 17.42 -2.13
C ARG A 302 -21.97 16.41 -3.06
N ARG A 303 -21.55 16.83 -4.25
CA ARG A 303 -20.72 15.99 -5.13
C ARG A 303 -19.26 16.13 -4.74
N THR A 304 -18.55 15.00 -4.71
CA THR A 304 -17.11 14.97 -4.52
C THR A 304 -16.41 15.61 -5.71
N ARG A 305 -15.49 16.53 -5.44
CA ARG A 305 -14.55 17.06 -6.43
C ARG A 305 -13.14 16.77 -5.94
N ALA A 306 -12.36 16.10 -6.78
CA ALA A 306 -10.94 15.88 -6.59
C ALA A 306 -10.18 16.78 -7.58
N HIS A 307 -9.13 17.44 -7.11
CA HIS A 307 -8.20 18.21 -7.94
C HIS A 307 -6.79 17.75 -7.60
N GLU A 308 -6.06 17.28 -8.59
CA GLU A 308 -4.63 17.03 -8.44
C GLU A 308 -3.91 18.37 -8.41
N LEU A 309 -3.12 18.58 -7.36
CA LEU A 309 -2.37 19.81 -7.14
C LEU A 309 -0.90 19.63 -7.49
N PHE A 310 -0.39 18.41 -7.35
CA PHE A 310 0.98 18.06 -7.63
C PHE A 310 1.08 16.55 -7.83
N ASP A 311 1.87 16.14 -8.82
CA ASP A 311 2.37 14.77 -8.98
C ASP A 311 3.79 14.86 -9.53
N GLY A 312 4.76 14.36 -8.75
CA GLY A 312 6.17 14.45 -9.13
C GLY A 312 7.13 13.98 -8.04
N LEU A 313 8.42 13.96 -8.37
CA LEU A 313 9.50 13.61 -7.44
C LEU A 313 9.81 14.80 -6.52
N LEU A 314 9.93 14.52 -5.22
CA LEU A 314 10.40 15.46 -4.21
C LEU A 314 11.69 14.94 -3.58
N GLU A 315 12.72 15.78 -3.54
CA GLU A 315 13.98 15.51 -2.83
C GLU A 315 13.79 15.57 -1.31
N PRO A 316 14.71 15.02 -0.49
CA PRO A 316 14.60 15.09 0.96
C PRO A 316 14.50 16.54 1.45
N GLY A 317 13.50 16.82 2.30
CA GLY A 317 13.29 18.14 2.89
C GLY A 317 11.85 18.61 2.84
N ARG A 318 11.68 19.91 3.10
CA ARG A 318 10.37 20.57 3.20
C ARG A 318 10.05 21.32 1.91
N HIS A 319 8.95 20.93 1.28
CA HIS A 319 8.45 21.47 0.03
C HIS A 319 7.20 22.31 0.24
N ARG A 320 7.07 23.38 -0.54
CA ARG A 320 5.89 24.24 -0.55
C ARG A 320 5.25 24.16 -1.93
N ILE A 321 4.00 23.71 -1.95
CA ILE A 321 3.22 23.52 -3.17
C ILE A 321 2.10 24.56 -3.15
N PRO A 322 2.02 25.45 -4.15
CA PRO A 322 0.96 26.46 -4.22
C PRO A 322 -0.40 25.80 -4.39
N LEU A 323 -1.40 26.25 -3.63
CA LEU A 323 -2.77 25.77 -3.73
C LEU A 323 -3.58 26.71 -4.62
N ASP A 324 -4.18 26.19 -5.69
CA ASP A 324 -5.15 26.96 -6.46
C ASP A 324 -6.34 27.33 -5.56
N ALA A 325 -6.60 28.63 -5.39
CA ALA A 325 -7.71 29.16 -4.63
C ALA A 325 -9.08 28.60 -5.07
N ARG A 326 -9.24 28.16 -6.32
CA ARG A 326 -10.45 27.47 -6.80
C ARG A 326 -10.52 26.02 -6.32
N ALA A 327 -9.40 25.33 -6.23
CA ALA A 327 -9.29 23.94 -5.78
C ALA A 327 -9.49 23.81 -4.25
N VAL A 328 -9.06 24.80 -3.47
CA VAL A 328 -9.18 24.81 -1.99
C VAL A 328 -10.26 25.75 -1.45
N LYS A 329 -11.23 26.15 -2.28
CA LYS A 329 -12.34 27.02 -1.85
C LYS A 329 -13.28 26.31 -0.87
N GLY A 330 -13.34 26.83 0.36
CA GLY A 330 -14.24 26.36 1.42
C GLY A 330 -13.58 25.35 2.35
N ARG A 331 -14.34 24.37 2.86
CA ARG A 331 -13.78 23.22 3.59
C ARG A 331 -13.26 22.20 2.57
N SER A 332 -11.95 22.21 2.35
CA SER A 332 -11.23 21.23 1.53
C SER A 332 -10.29 20.39 2.40
N PHE A 333 -9.91 19.23 1.89
CA PHE A 333 -9.01 18.29 2.53
C PHE A 333 -7.91 17.93 1.55
N LEU A 334 -6.66 17.96 2.00
CA LEU A 334 -5.51 17.52 1.22
C LEU A 334 -5.16 16.10 1.61
N VAL A 335 -4.85 15.30 0.61
CA VAL A 335 -4.30 13.95 0.76
C VAL A 335 -2.98 13.93 -0.01
N ALA A 336 -1.88 13.65 0.71
CA ALA A 336 -0.58 13.38 0.11
C ALA A 336 -0.31 11.89 0.18
N ARG A 337 0.03 11.27 -0.96
CA ARG A 337 0.37 9.84 -1.08
C ARG A 337 1.79 9.68 -1.63
N THR A 338 2.48 8.66 -1.13
CA THR A 338 3.75 8.15 -1.65
C THR A 338 3.76 6.62 -1.55
N MET A 339 4.78 6.00 -2.15
CA MET A 339 5.14 4.60 -1.90
C MET A 339 5.21 4.31 -0.40
N GLY A 340 4.23 3.59 0.13
CA GLY A 340 4.23 3.16 1.52
C GLY A 340 3.66 4.16 2.55
N GLY A 341 3.09 5.30 2.13
CA GLY A 341 2.60 6.29 3.11
C GLY A 341 1.52 7.23 2.60
N VAL A 342 0.62 7.62 3.50
CA VAL A 342 -0.43 8.63 3.24
C VAL A 342 -0.59 9.56 4.43
N LEU A 343 -0.71 10.86 4.13
CA LEU A 343 -1.05 11.89 5.11
C LEU A 343 -2.29 12.64 4.66
N VAL A 344 -3.10 13.07 5.64
CA VAL A 344 -4.31 13.86 5.40
C VAL A 344 -4.27 15.13 6.24
N ALA A 345 -4.58 16.27 5.63
CA ALA A 345 -4.66 17.54 6.34
C ALA A 345 -5.89 18.36 5.90
N PRO A 346 -6.63 18.98 6.82
CA PRO A 346 -7.65 19.95 6.47
C PRO A 346 -7.01 21.26 5.98
N THR A 347 -7.63 21.92 5.00
CA THR A 347 -7.25 23.30 4.66
C THR A 347 -7.87 24.26 5.67
N MET A 348 -7.05 24.94 6.47
CA MET A 348 -7.54 26.04 7.29
C MET A 348 -7.94 27.21 6.38
N ALA A 349 -9.15 27.74 6.56
CA ALA A 349 -9.52 29.00 5.91
C ALA A 349 -8.61 30.11 6.44
N PRO A 350 -8.18 31.08 5.61
CA PRO A 350 -7.51 32.26 6.12
C PRO A 350 -8.43 32.92 7.15
N ALA A 351 -7.92 33.16 8.35
CA ALA A 351 -8.64 33.90 9.38
C ALA A 351 -9.17 35.20 8.75
N SER A 352 -10.49 35.35 8.71
CA SER A 352 -11.13 36.61 8.35
C SER A 352 -10.55 37.68 9.25
N ARG A 353 -9.85 38.66 8.66
CA ARG A 353 -9.32 39.83 9.37
C ARG A 353 -10.42 40.40 10.25
N GLU A 354 -10.25 40.32 11.57
CA GLU A 354 -11.02 41.13 12.51
C GLU A 354 -10.85 42.59 12.08
N SER A 355 -11.97 43.21 11.70
CA SER A 355 -12.03 44.65 11.52
C SER A 355 -11.92 45.30 12.90
N PRO A 356 -11.01 46.27 13.11
CA PRO A 356 -10.97 46.98 14.37
C PRO A 356 -12.24 47.83 14.49
N SER A 357 -13.07 47.58 15.51
CA SER A 357 -14.14 48.51 15.87
C SER A 357 -13.50 49.79 16.40
N ARG A 358 -13.96 50.92 15.86
CA ARG A 358 -13.65 52.27 16.35
C ARG A 358 -14.16 52.49 17.77
#